data_AF-A0A2P6RK01-F1
#
_entry.id   AF-A0A2P6RK01-F1
#
_cell.length_a   1.000
_cell.length_b   1.000
_cell.length_c   1.000
_cell.angle_alpha   90.00
_cell.angle_beta   90.00
_cell.angle_gamma   90.00
#
_symmetry.space_group_name_H-M   'P 1'
#
loop_
_entity.id
_entity.type
_entity.pdbx_description
1 polymer ?
#
loop_
_entity_poly.entity_id
_entity_poly.type
_entity_poly.pdbx_seq_one_letter_code
_entity_poly.pdbx_strand_id
1 'polypeptide(L)'
;MKKLARTFRKSEDDDLSLPTRDDPAPMDSQEQEELVRSFERNQAQQSRFWRVFFASLLFCFAAFLMYSIFQQVSYPWELRYHAYFMEEVHSWIIISADWLAVVACSSAIIGLVHDSKHHRRWIWYSFLTGIVLAVFWLYYMFRLPRFRWDVIWLPFGPISGAGLCLYVDHLLMESSEEIRKLRGYMYSYKAR
;
A
#
# COMPACT_ATOMS: atom_id res chain seq x y z
N MET A 1 7.91 28.29 -50.18
CA MET A 1 7.15 27.49 -49.17
C MET A 1 6.94 26.01 -49.52
N LYS A 2 6.83 25.60 -50.80
CA LYS A 2 6.60 24.18 -51.18
C LYS A 2 7.70 23.17 -50.79
N LYS A 3 8.97 23.61 -50.66
CA LYS A 3 10.07 22.72 -50.24
C LYS A 3 10.01 22.35 -48.76
N LEU A 4 9.68 23.29 -47.89
CA LEU A 4 9.55 23.08 -46.44
C LEU A 4 8.41 22.10 -46.10
N ALA A 5 7.27 22.22 -46.78
CA ALA A 5 6.15 21.29 -46.61
C ALA A 5 6.49 19.84 -47.03
N ARG A 6 7.41 19.66 -48.00
CA ARG A 6 7.83 18.33 -48.45
C ARG A 6 8.84 17.69 -47.49
N THR A 7 9.67 18.48 -46.81
CA THR A 7 10.58 17.99 -45.77
C THR A 7 9.83 17.61 -44.51
N PHE A 8 8.83 18.40 -44.12
CA PHE A 8 8.02 18.16 -42.91
C PHE A 8 7.18 16.89 -43.02
N ARG A 9 6.59 16.64 -44.21
CA ARG A 9 5.85 15.40 -44.46
C ARG A 9 6.76 14.16 -44.51
N LYS A 10 8.04 14.33 -44.84
CA LYS A 10 9.00 13.22 -44.86
C LYS A 10 9.51 12.85 -43.46
N SER A 11 9.58 13.82 -42.54
CA SER A 11 9.92 13.53 -41.14
C SER A 11 8.77 12.90 -40.37
N GLU A 12 7.53 13.17 -40.76
CA GLU A 12 6.33 12.58 -40.13
C GLU A 12 6.14 11.11 -40.51
N ASP A 13 6.49 10.71 -41.74
CA ASP A 13 6.40 9.32 -42.21
C ASP A 13 7.52 8.41 -41.63
N ASP A 14 8.69 8.95 -41.28
CA ASP A 14 9.78 8.17 -40.65
C ASP A 14 9.50 7.89 -39.15
N ASP A 15 8.81 8.80 -38.45
CA ASP A 15 8.50 8.71 -37.01
C ASP A 15 7.20 7.91 -36.73
N LEU A 16 6.42 7.61 -37.77
CA LEU A 16 5.21 6.77 -37.74
C LEU A 16 5.45 5.32 -38.19
N SER A 17 6.70 4.90 -38.26
CA SER A 17 7.04 3.49 -38.40
C SER A 17 6.69 2.75 -37.10
N LEU A 18 5.48 2.18 -37.07
CA LEU A 18 5.09 1.20 -36.05
C LEU A 18 6.19 0.12 -35.98
N PRO A 19 6.64 -0.30 -34.78
CA PRO A 19 7.65 -1.33 -34.67
C PRO A 19 7.11 -2.58 -35.35
N THR A 20 7.74 -2.94 -36.47
CA THR A 20 7.42 -4.15 -37.20
C THR A 20 7.71 -5.31 -36.27
N ARG A 21 6.64 -5.95 -35.79
CA ARG A 21 6.61 -6.99 -34.76
C ARG A 21 7.39 -8.28 -35.13
N ASP A 22 8.07 -8.31 -36.27
CA ASP A 22 8.65 -9.50 -36.89
C ASP A 22 10.08 -9.29 -37.40
N ASP A 23 10.94 -8.59 -36.65
CA ASP A 23 12.39 -8.78 -36.82
C ASP A 23 12.85 -9.92 -35.88
N PRO A 24 13.23 -11.10 -36.39
CA PRO A 24 13.74 -12.21 -35.58
C PRO A 24 15.17 -11.96 -35.07
N ALA A 25 15.69 -10.74 -35.24
CA ALA A 25 16.98 -10.33 -34.73
C ALA A 25 16.90 -10.28 -33.20
N PRO A 26 17.78 -11.01 -32.48
CA PRO A 26 17.85 -10.87 -31.03
C PRO A 26 18.14 -9.39 -30.69
N MET A 27 17.32 -8.84 -29.78
CA MET A 27 17.46 -7.48 -29.27
C MET A 27 18.93 -7.21 -28.90
N ASP A 28 19.43 -6.01 -29.23
CA ASP A 28 20.83 -5.71 -28.98
C ASP A 28 21.15 -5.77 -27.47
N SER A 29 22.35 -6.24 -27.15
CA SER A 29 22.77 -6.44 -25.76
C SER A 29 22.80 -5.14 -24.96
N GLN A 30 23.10 -4.00 -25.60
CA GLN A 30 23.06 -2.70 -24.94
C GLN A 30 21.62 -2.25 -24.70
N GLU A 31 20.73 -2.41 -25.69
CA GLU A 31 19.31 -2.12 -25.55
C GLU A 31 18.67 -2.96 -24.43
N GLN A 32 19.04 -4.23 -24.32
CA GLN A 32 18.57 -5.12 -23.25
C GLN A 32 19.05 -4.65 -21.86
N GLU A 33 20.31 -4.26 -21.73
CA GLU A 33 20.87 -3.75 -20.46
C GLU A 33 20.22 -2.41 -20.04
N GLU A 34 19.97 -1.52 -21.00
CA GLU A 34 19.27 -0.26 -20.78
C GLU A 34 17.81 -0.47 -20.36
N LEU A 35 17.13 -1.42 -21.00
CA LEU A 35 15.76 -1.78 -20.69
C LEU A 35 15.64 -2.36 -19.27
N VAL A 36 16.52 -3.29 -18.88
CA VAL A 36 16.59 -3.81 -17.50
C VAL A 36 16.88 -2.69 -16.50
N ARG A 37 17.82 -1.78 -16.81
CA ARG A 37 18.14 -0.64 -15.94
C ARG A 37 16.97 0.33 -15.81
N SER A 38 16.18 0.52 -16.87
CA SER A 38 14.97 1.35 -16.83
C SER A 38 13.89 0.72 -15.95
N PHE A 39 13.69 -0.61 -16.00
CA PHE A 39 12.79 -1.33 -15.12
C PHE A 39 13.20 -1.23 -13.65
N GLU A 40 14.48 -1.36 -13.32
CA GLU A 40 14.96 -1.19 -11.95
C GLU A 40 14.67 0.22 -11.39
N ARG A 41 14.91 1.26 -12.20
CA ARG A 41 14.62 2.65 -11.80
C ARG A 41 13.13 2.88 -11.62
N ASN A 42 12.32 2.43 -12.57
CA ASN A 42 10.87 2.56 -12.52
C ASN A 42 10.30 1.81 -11.32
N GLN A 43 10.78 0.60 -11.06
CA GLN A 43 10.36 -0.18 -9.91
C GLN A 43 10.75 0.50 -8.59
N ALA A 44 11.97 1.01 -8.45
CA ALA A 44 12.40 1.71 -7.24
C ALA A 44 11.54 2.96 -6.99
N GLN A 45 11.18 3.69 -8.04
CA GLN A 45 10.32 4.87 -7.95
C GLN A 45 8.86 4.49 -7.61
N GLN A 46 8.29 3.49 -8.29
CA GLN A 46 6.94 2.99 -8.00
C GLN A 46 6.83 2.42 -6.58
N SER A 47 7.84 1.67 -6.15
CA SER A 47 7.94 1.12 -4.79
C SER A 47 7.88 2.22 -3.75
N ARG A 48 8.72 3.25 -3.89
CA ARG A 48 8.70 4.41 -2.98
C ARG A 48 7.37 5.15 -3.02
N PHE A 49 6.82 5.39 -4.21
CA PHE A 49 5.55 6.08 -4.37
C PHE A 49 4.42 5.35 -3.65
N TRP A 50 4.25 4.04 -3.88
CA TRP A 50 3.21 3.24 -3.25
C TRP A 50 3.39 3.13 -1.74
N ARG A 51 4.63 2.92 -1.26
CA ARG A 51 4.95 2.90 0.17
C ARG A 51 4.57 4.22 0.85
N VAL A 52 4.89 5.37 0.25
CA VAL A 52 4.54 6.69 0.80
C VAL A 52 3.03 6.93 0.75
N PHE A 53 2.37 6.58 -0.35
CA PHE A 53 0.93 6.77 -0.52
C PHE A 53 0.13 6.01 0.56
N PHE A 54 0.42 4.72 0.76
CA PHE A 54 -0.27 3.92 1.78
C PHE A 54 0.12 4.32 3.20
N ALA A 55 1.38 4.71 3.45
CA ALA A 55 1.78 5.27 4.74
C ALA A 55 0.99 6.55 5.07
N SER A 56 0.82 7.44 4.09
CA SER A 56 0.04 8.68 4.26
C SER A 56 -1.44 8.39 4.52
N LEU A 57 -2.02 7.40 3.83
CA LEU A 57 -3.41 7.00 4.04
C LEU A 57 -3.61 6.46 5.47
N LEU A 58 -2.72 5.57 5.93
CA LEU A 58 -2.74 5.07 7.31
C LEU A 58 -2.51 6.18 8.33
N PHE A 59 -1.65 7.16 8.03
CA PHE A 59 -1.41 8.29 8.91
C PHE A 59 -2.67 9.15 9.08
N CYS A 60 -3.39 9.43 7.99
CA CYS A 60 -4.67 10.14 8.05
C CYS A 60 -5.70 9.35 8.89
N PHE A 61 -5.76 8.03 8.75
CA PHE A 61 -6.63 7.18 9.56
C PHE A 61 -6.25 7.20 11.04
N ALA A 62 -4.96 7.11 11.37
CA ALA A 62 -4.47 7.21 12.74
C ALA A 62 -4.77 8.58 13.36
N ALA A 63 -4.65 9.67 12.60
CA ALA A 63 -5.00 11.02 13.04
C ALA A 63 -6.51 11.14 13.33
N PHE A 64 -7.35 10.52 12.50
CA PHE A 64 -8.79 10.44 12.75
C PHE A 64 -9.11 9.66 14.04
N LEU A 65 -8.45 8.54 14.30
CA LEU A 65 -8.60 7.79 15.55
C LEU A 65 -8.13 8.61 16.77
N MET A 66 -7.01 9.34 16.65
CA MET A 66 -6.54 10.24 17.70
C MET A 66 -7.55 11.35 18.01
N TYR A 67 -8.17 11.93 16.99
CA TYR A 67 -9.26 12.89 17.15
C TYR A 67 -10.47 12.26 17.83
N SER A 68 -10.84 11.04 17.45
CA SER A 68 -11.92 10.26 18.09
C SER A 68 -11.65 10.04 19.58
N ILE A 69 -10.41 9.67 19.96
CA ILE A 69 -9.99 9.50 21.36
C ILE A 69 -10.13 10.82 22.12
N PHE A 70 -9.62 11.92 21.54
CA PHE A 70 -9.68 13.24 22.17
C PHE A 70 -11.13 13.68 22.42
N GLN A 71 -12.00 13.44 21.46
CA GLN A 71 -13.43 13.72 21.59
C GLN A 71 -14.09 12.82 22.65
N GLN A 72 -13.77 11.52 22.68
CA GLN A 72 -14.33 10.60 23.68
C GLN A 72 -13.90 10.95 25.12
N VAL A 73 -12.70 11.50 25.30
CA VAL A 73 -12.19 11.97 26.60
C VAL A 73 -12.86 13.28 27.02
N SER A 74 -13.04 14.21 26.08
CA SER A 74 -13.57 15.55 26.37
C SER A 74 -15.10 15.57 26.51
N TYR A 75 -15.79 14.85 25.63
CA TYR A 75 -17.24 14.78 25.52
C TYR A 75 -17.69 13.31 25.42
N PRO A 76 -17.72 12.59 26.56
CA PRO A 76 -18.03 11.17 26.56
C PRO A 76 -19.42 10.93 25.95
N TRP A 77 -19.47 10.03 24.95
CA TRP A 77 -20.69 9.58 24.27
C TRP A 77 -21.35 10.57 23.31
N GLU A 78 -20.72 11.71 22.98
CA GLU A 78 -21.22 12.56 21.88
C GLU A 78 -20.97 11.93 20.49
N LEU A 79 -19.92 11.12 20.36
CA LEU A 79 -19.65 10.38 19.13
C LEU A 79 -20.68 9.26 18.94
N ARG A 80 -21.49 9.39 17.89
CA ARG A 80 -22.59 8.45 17.58
C ARG A 80 -22.17 6.98 17.57
N TYR A 81 -20.99 6.65 17.07
CA TYR A 81 -20.51 5.26 16.98
C TYR A 81 -20.00 4.70 18.32
N HIS A 82 -19.49 5.54 19.21
CA HIS A 82 -19.10 5.17 20.58
C HIS A 82 -20.32 5.11 21.51
N ALA A 83 -21.29 6.00 21.31
CA ALA A 83 -22.54 6.07 22.08
C ALA A 83 -23.33 4.76 22.07
N TYR A 84 -23.25 3.97 20.99
CA TYR A 84 -23.93 2.67 20.93
C TYR A 84 -23.44 1.66 21.96
N PHE A 85 -22.19 1.77 22.41
CA PHE A 85 -21.59 0.86 23.36
C PHE A 85 -21.74 1.31 24.83
N MET A 86 -22.46 2.41 25.08
CA MET A 86 -22.58 3.03 26.40
C MET A 86 -23.14 2.10 27.48
N GLU A 87 -24.08 1.22 27.13
CA GLU A 87 -24.72 0.31 28.08
C GLU A 87 -23.86 -0.93 28.40
N GLU A 88 -22.97 -1.34 27.48
CA GLU A 88 -22.25 -2.61 27.60
C GLU A 88 -20.75 -2.47 27.88
N VAL A 89 -20.15 -1.33 27.53
CA VAL A 89 -18.69 -1.15 27.54
C VAL A 89 -18.33 0.13 28.29
N HIS A 90 -17.41 0.04 29.24
CA HIS A 90 -16.92 1.22 29.94
C HIS A 90 -16.09 2.10 28.99
N SER A 91 -16.29 3.42 29.01
CA SER A 91 -15.58 4.40 28.16
C SER A 91 -14.05 4.19 28.12
N TRP A 92 -13.42 3.80 29.24
CA TRP A 92 -11.99 3.50 29.31
C TRP A 92 -11.55 2.35 28.41
N ILE A 93 -12.39 1.33 28.25
CA ILE A 93 -12.10 0.18 27.39
C ILE A 93 -12.08 0.64 25.93
N ILE A 94 -13.03 1.50 25.54
CA ILE A 94 -13.09 2.05 24.17
C ILE A 94 -11.84 2.91 23.88
N ILE A 95 -11.49 3.80 24.79
CA ILE A 95 -10.27 4.63 24.68
C ILE A 95 -9.03 3.72 24.53
N SER A 96 -8.94 2.65 25.31
CA SER A 96 -7.79 1.71 25.23
C SER A 96 -7.73 0.96 23.89
N ALA A 97 -8.89 0.56 23.34
CA ALA A 97 -8.98 -0.13 22.07
C ALA A 97 -8.59 0.81 20.91
N ASP A 98 -9.04 2.06 20.94
CA ASP A 98 -8.68 3.07 19.96
C ASP A 98 -7.18 3.41 20.02
N TRP A 99 -6.60 3.50 21.22
CA TRP A 99 -5.14 3.65 21.40
C TRP A 99 -4.37 2.47 20.81
N LEU A 100 -4.85 1.24 21.03
CA LEU A 100 -4.23 0.05 20.48
C LEU A 100 -4.32 0.04 18.94
N ALA A 101 -5.41 0.56 18.36
CA ALA A 101 -5.55 0.75 16.92
C ALA A 101 -4.55 1.77 16.37
N VAL A 102 -4.34 2.90 17.07
CA VAL A 102 -3.33 3.90 16.70
C VAL A 102 -1.92 3.31 16.74
N VAL A 103 -1.60 2.51 17.76
CA VAL A 103 -0.30 1.81 17.85
C VAL A 103 -0.14 0.82 16.68
N ALA A 104 -1.18 0.05 16.36
CA ALA A 104 -1.15 -0.86 15.21
C ALA A 104 -0.87 -0.08 13.91
N CYS A 105 -1.64 0.97 13.61
CA CYS A 105 -1.42 1.79 12.42
C CYS A 105 -0.03 2.43 12.38
N SER A 106 0.47 2.94 13.51
CA SER A 106 1.82 3.51 13.60
C SER A 106 2.91 2.47 13.31
N SER A 107 2.74 1.25 13.82
CA SER A 107 3.67 0.15 13.55
C SER A 107 3.67 -0.29 12.08
N ALA A 108 2.51 -0.27 11.40
CA ALA A 108 2.43 -0.48 9.95
C ALA A 108 3.13 0.63 9.15
N ILE A 109 2.96 1.90 9.54
CA ILE A 109 3.64 3.04 8.90
C ILE A 109 5.16 2.91 9.04
N ILE A 110 5.65 2.60 10.25
CA ILE A 110 7.08 2.38 10.50
C ILE A 110 7.59 1.20 9.66
N GLY A 111 6.82 0.11 9.58
CA GLY A 111 7.13 -1.05 8.75
C GLY A 111 7.18 -0.74 7.25
N LEU A 112 6.39 0.22 6.76
CA LEU A 112 6.34 0.56 5.35
C LEU A 112 7.42 1.57 4.93
N VAL A 113 7.77 2.50 5.84
CA VAL A 113 8.76 3.57 5.59
C VAL A 113 10.19 3.10 5.87
N HIS A 114 10.39 2.23 6.86
CA HIS A 114 11.72 1.84 7.31
C HIS A 114 12.21 0.56 6.62
N ASP A 115 13.15 0.69 5.69
CA ASP A 115 13.73 -0.41 4.89
C ASP A 115 14.76 -1.25 5.67
N SER A 116 14.37 -1.73 6.86
CA SER A 116 15.22 -2.56 7.72
C SER A 116 14.89 -4.04 7.59
N LYS A 117 15.81 -4.94 7.95
CA LYS A 117 15.55 -6.40 8.03
C LYS A 117 14.32 -6.77 8.90
N HIS A 118 13.86 -5.86 9.75
CA HIS A 118 12.74 -6.08 10.65
C HIS A 118 11.41 -5.49 10.18
N HIS A 119 11.38 -4.79 9.03
CA HIS A 119 10.18 -4.12 8.50
C HIS A 119 9.00 -5.09 8.36
N ARG A 120 9.22 -6.27 7.76
CA ARG A 120 8.21 -7.31 7.61
C ARG A 120 7.65 -7.78 8.96
N ARG A 121 8.47 -7.86 10.01
CA ARG A 121 8.00 -8.22 11.36
C ARG A 121 7.04 -7.16 11.92
N TRP A 122 7.36 -5.89 11.74
CA TRP A 122 6.50 -4.78 12.16
C TRP A 122 5.13 -4.81 11.48
N ILE A 123 5.08 -5.05 10.17
CA ILE A 123 3.81 -5.16 9.44
C ILE A 123 3.02 -6.40 9.91
N TRP A 124 3.68 -7.53 10.15
CA TRP A 124 3.02 -8.72 10.71
C TRP A 124 2.48 -8.51 12.13
N TYR A 125 3.23 -7.81 13.00
CA TYR A 125 2.74 -7.45 14.33
C TYR A 125 1.53 -6.52 14.23
N SER A 126 1.58 -5.51 13.35
CA SER A 126 0.42 -4.65 13.09
C SER A 126 -0.80 -5.45 12.64
N PHE A 127 -0.62 -6.43 11.76
CA PHE A 127 -1.71 -7.25 11.26
C PHE A 127 -2.31 -8.14 12.36
N LEU A 128 -1.47 -8.76 13.18
CA LEU A 128 -1.92 -9.58 14.31
C LEU A 128 -2.66 -8.75 15.36
N THR A 129 -2.15 -7.56 15.71
CA THR A 129 -2.84 -6.61 16.58
C THR A 129 -4.18 -6.16 15.97
N GLY A 130 -4.22 -5.92 14.66
CA GLY A 130 -5.46 -5.64 13.92
C GLY A 130 -6.49 -6.77 14.03
N ILE A 131 -6.07 -8.03 13.93
CA ILE A 131 -6.95 -9.20 14.11
C ILE A 131 -7.58 -9.23 15.50
N VAL A 132 -6.75 -9.05 16.53
CA VAL A 132 -7.24 -9.02 17.92
C VAL A 132 -8.27 -7.91 18.12
N LEU A 133 -8.00 -6.71 17.57
CA LEU A 133 -8.92 -5.57 17.62
C LEU A 133 -10.23 -5.85 16.88
N ALA A 134 -10.20 -6.48 15.72
CA ALA A 134 -11.43 -6.78 15.01
C ALA A 134 -12.27 -7.85 15.69
N VAL A 135 -11.63 -8.89 16.25
CA VAL A 135 -12.35 -9.89 17.05
C VAL A 135 -13.00 -9.23 18.25
N PHE A 136 -12.27 -8.34 18.93
CA PHE A 136 -12.80 -7.53 20.04
C PHE A 136 -14.02 -6.71 19.59
N TRP A 137 -13.92 -5.92 18.53
CA TRP A 137 -15.03 -5.09 18.04
C TRP A 137 -16.20 -5.89 17.50
N LEU A 138 -15.96 -7.00 16.79
CA LEU A 138 -17.00 -7.90 16.31
C LEU A 138 -17.74 -8.54 17.48
N TYR A 139 -17.05 -8.98 18.53
CA TYR A 139 -17.66 -9.55 19.71
C TYR A 139 -18.68 -8.59 20.35
N TYR A 140 -18.31 -7.32 20.54
CA TYR A 140 -19.25 -6.31 21.05
C TYR A 140 -20.33 -5.92 20.04
N MET A 141 -20.04 -5.94 18.73
CA MET A 141 -21.06 -5.75 17.69
C MET A 141 -22.13 -6.83 17.69
N PHE A 142 -21.77 -8.09 17.96
CA PHE A 142 -22.73 -9.20 18.05
C PHE A 142 -23.57 -9.16 19.32
N ARG A 143 -23.07 -8.52 20.36
CA ARG A 143 -23.74 -8.39 21.65
C ARG A 143 -24.79 -7.27 21.67
N LEU A 144 -24.66 -6.30 20.76
CA LEU A 144 -25.65 -5.24 20.54
C LEU A 144 -27.01 -5.80 20.06
N PRO A 145 -28.14 -5.29 20.60
CA PRO A 145 -29.49 -5.78 20.27
C PRO A 145 -29.92 -5.50 18.82
N ARG A 146 -29.25 -4.58 18.12
CA ARG A 146 -29.40 -4.34 16.68
C ARG A 146 -28.04 -4.24 16.02
N PHE A 147 -27.83 -5.05 14.99
CA PHE A 147 -26.63 -4.98 14.16
C PHE A 147 -26.64 -3.68 13.34
N ARG A 148 -25.59 -2.86 13.49
CA ARG A 148 -25.47 -1.55 12.83
C ARG A 148 -24.26 -1.55 11.90
N TRP A 149 -24.51 -1.50 10.60
CA TRP A 149 -23.47 -1.50 9.56
C TRP A 149 -22.57 -0.25 9.61
N ASP A 150 -23.06 0.85 10.17
CA ASP A 150 -22.30 2.11 10.29
C ASP A 150 -21.03 1.99 11.15
N VAL A 151 -20.94 0.95 11.99
CA VAL A 151 -19.83 0.71 12.93
C VAL A 151 -18.83 -0.31 12.37
N ILE A 152 -19.11 -0.91 11.21
CA ILE A 152 -18.29 -1.97 10.64
C ILE A 152 -16.87 -1.51 10.28
N TRP A 153 -16.66 -0.20 10.09
CA TRP A 153 -15.33 0.32 9.82
C TRP A 153 -14.37 0.20 11.02
N LEU A 154 -14.86 0.08 12.26
CA LEU A 154 -14.00 -0.10 13.45
C LEU A 154 -13.21 -1.43 13.43
N PRO A 155 -13.85 -2.61 13.25
CA PRO A 155 -13.10 -3.87 13.14
C PRO A 155 -12.30 -3.96 11.85
N PHE A 156 -12.88 -3.52 10.72
CA PHE A 156 -12.25 -3.71 9.42
C PHE A 156 -11.19 -2.67 9.08
N GLY A 157 -11.19 -1.47 9.67
CA GLY A 157 -10.23 -0.41 9.37
C GLY A 157 -8.78 -0.82 9.62
N PRO A 158 -8.40 -1.16 10.87
CA PRO A 158 -7.03 -1.56 11.20
C PRO A 158 -6.59 -2.84 10.47
N ILE A 159 -7.47 -3.83 10.33
CA ILE A 159 -7.18 -5.07 9.57
C ILE A 159 -6.94 -4.76 8.10
N SER A 160 -7.86 -4.04 7.46
CA SER A 160 -7.75 -3.76 6.02
C SER A 160 -6.52 -2.93 5.72
N GLY A 161 -6.22 -1.92 6.56
CA GLY A 161 -5.01 -1.12 6.44
C GLY A 161 -3.73 -1.96 6.56
N ALA A 162 -3.63 -2.81 7.58
CA ALA A 162 -2.45 -3.68 7.76
C ALA A 162 -2.34 -4.76 6.67
N GLY A 163 -3.46 -5.36 6.26
CA GLY A 163 -3.51 -6.37 5.20
C GLY A 163 -3.13 -5.80 3.84
N LEU A 164 -3.61 -4.60 3.52
CA LEU A 164 -3.24 -3.88 2.30
C LEU A 164 -1.74 -3.56 2.28
N CYS A 165 -1.17 -3.17 3.43
CA CYS A 165 0.27 -2.94 3.55
C CYS A 165 1.09 -4.21 3.34
N LEU A 166 0.66 -5.36 3.89
CA LEU A 166 1.28 -6.66 3.62
C LEU A 166 1.21 -7.03 2.13
N TYR A 167 0.07 -6.78 1.51
CA TYR A 167 -0.14 -7.08 0.09
C TYR A 167 0.77 -6.22 -0.80
N VAL A 168 0.86 -4.92 -0.52
CA VAL A 168 1.74 -4.01 -1.25
C VAL A 168 3.20 -4.39 -1.05
N ASP A 169 3.63 -4.70 0.18
CA ASP A 169 4.99 -5.15 0.43
C ASP A 169 5.32 -6.44 -0.34
N HIS A 170 4.38 -7.38 -0.39
CA HIS A 170 4.51 -8.61 -1.16
C HIS A 170 4.66 -8.34 -2.67
N LEU A 171 3.79 -7.51 -3.25
CA LEU A 171 3.85 -7.14 -4.66
C LEU A 171 5.17 -6.44 -5.04
N LEU A 172 5.67 -5.56 -4.16
CA LEU A 172 6.93 -4.87 -4.38
C LEU A 172 8.12 -5.83 -4.31
N MET A 173 8.07 -6.81 -3.39
CA MET A 173 9.08 -7.85 -3.29
C MET A 173 9.09 -8.77 -4.51
N GLU A 174 7.92 -9.25 -4.95
CA GLU A 174 7.76 -10.11 -6.12
C GLU A 174 8.30 -9.42 -7.38
N SER A 175 7.91 -8.17 -7.62
CA SER A 175 8.43 -7.37 -8.73
C SER A 175 9.96 -7.25 -8.71
N SER A 176 10.57 -7.18 -7.52
CA SER A 176 12.04 -7.06 -7.40
C SER A 176 12.75 -8.37 -7.72
N GLU A 177 12.11 -9.49 -7.37
CA GLU A 177 12.62 -10.81 -7.69
C GLU A 177 12.52 -11.10 -9.18
N GLU A 178 11.44 -10.68 -9.85
CA GLU A 178 11.29 -10.80 -11.29
C GLU A 178 12.35 -10.02 -12.05
N ILE A 179 12.60 -8.77 -11.66
CA ILE A 179 13.67 -7.95 -12.27
C ILE A 179 15.05 -8.57 -12.01
N ARG A 180 15.28 -9.11 -10.81
CA ARG A 180 16.52 -9.83 -10.50
C ARG A 180 16.68 -11.11 -11.32
N LYS A 181 15.59 -11.87 -11.55
CA LYS A 181 15.59 -13.04 -12.44
C LYS A 181 15.90 -12.64 -13.88
N LEU A 182 15.29 -11.56 -14.38
CA LEU A 182 15.52 -11.03 -15.72
C LEU A 182 17.01 -10.66 -15.93
N ARG A 183 17.61 -9.96 -14.96
CA ARG A 183 19.04 -9.68 -14.94
C ARG A 183 19.88 -10.97 -14.90
N GLY A 184 19.47 -11.97 -14.11
CA GLY A 184 20.12 -13.27 -14.04
C GLY A 184 20.13 -14.03 -15.37
N TYR A 185 18.99 -14.01 -16.09
CA TYR A 185 18.89 -14.63 -17.41
C TYR A 185 19.82 -13.97 -18.44
N MET A 186 19.89 -12.64 -18.44
CA MET A 186 20.81 -11.88 -19.29
C MET A 186 22.27 -12.29 -19.05
N TYR A 187 22.72 -12.41 -17.80
CA TYR A 187 24.08 -12.87 -17.50
C TYR A 187 24.33 -14.33 -17.88
N SER A 188 23.35 -15.22 -17.66
CA SER A 188 23.46 -16.63 -18.03
C SER A 188 23.57 -16.85 -19.54
N TYR A 189 22.89 -16.00 -20.33
CA TYR A 189 22.98 -16.00 -21.78
C TYR A 189 24.34 -15.49 -22.26
N LYS A 190 24.87 -14.42 -21.65
CA LYS A 190 26.20 -13.86 -21.98
C LYS A 190 27.36 -14.78 -21.61
N ALA A 191 27.16 -15.70 -20.66
CA ALA A 191 28.18 -16.65 -20.21
C ALA A 191 28.23 -17.96 -21.02
N ARG A 192 27.28 -18.16 -21.95
CA ARG A 192 27.17 -19.34 -22.82
C ARG A 192 27.68 -19.03 -24.21
#